data_AF-M3TT49-F1
#
_entry.id   AF-M3TT49-F1
#
_cell.length_a   1.000
_cell.length_b   1.000
_cell.length_c   1.000
_cell.angle_alpha   90.00
_cell.angle_beta   90.00
_cell.angle_gamma   90.00
#
_symmetry.space_group_name_H-M   'P 1'
#
loop_
_entity.id
_entity.type
_entity.pdbx_description
1 polymer ?
#
loop_
_entity_poly.entity_id
_entity_poly.type
_entity_poly.pdbx_seq_one_letter_code
_entity_poly.pdbx_strand_id
1 'polypeptide(L)'
;MIDFTKWIKSILKIEDTSFDLKKELSEGILFAKLINYLQNDLINLTSFTDNHLENIQRCIDIAYQRLNIPKLIKAEFVEKNTVDDYCLYFYLTFFIMKENVFDDNEVMETIAQGIRERNAQLKMTLKNRIGNSLRRMLDCSKSVRIVWPNLDDPSVPEEAKNLGMMSNELEEMLSQFEQVSLTEDESNIIDLNKDPVMIDLKHWEESVNKKNKEIKMMEKELKIQKRNTLPNSQTPRLDEKERMKENRRTISPRMMGLGTELKQNKAC
;
A
#
# COMPACT_ATOMS: atom_id res chain seq x y z
N MET A 1 24.47 -3.84 -12.38
CA MET A 1 23.15 -4.47 -12.60
C MET A 1 23.34 -5.54 -13.66
N ILE A 2 22.95 -6.79 -13.38
CA ILE A 2 23.08 -7.88 -14.35
C ILE A 2 22.02 -7.68 -15.44
N ASP A 3 22.43 -7.76 -16.70
CA ASP A 3 21.51 -7.80 -17.83
C ASP A 3 21.05 -9.25 -18.04
N PHE A 4 19.90 -9.59 -17.44
CA PHE A 4 19.34 -10.94 -17.48
C PHE A 4 19.02 -11.38 -18.91
N THR A 5 18.56 -10.47 -19.76
CA THR A 5 18.28 -10.76 -21.17
C THR A 5 19.56 -11.21 -21.88
N LYS A 6 20.65 -10.47 -21.71
CA LYS A 6 21.94 -10.83 -22.30
C LYS A 6 22.49 -12.14 -21.74
N TRP A 7 22.38 -12.36 -20.43
CA TRP A 7 22.83 -13.60 -19.79
C TRP A 7 22.05 -14.81 -20.34
N ILE A 8 20.72 -14.76 -20.33
CA ILE A 8 19.85 -15.85 -20.82
C ILE A 8 20.12 -16.15 -22.29
N LYS A 9 20.23 -15.12 -23.14
CA LYS A 9 20.61 -15.30 -24.55
C LYS A 9 21.95 -15.99 -24.70
N SER A 10 22.92 -15.68 -23.84
CA SER A 10 24.25 -16.31 -23.86
C SER A 10 24.19 -17.79 -23.47
N ILE A 11 23.53 -18.12 -22.37
CA ILE A 11 23.53 -19.51 -21.85
C ILE A 11 22.65 -20.45 -22.68
N LEU A 12 21.54 -19.94 -23.22
CA LEU A 12 20.62 -20.70 -24.06
C LEU A 12 20.87 -20.53 -25.56
N LYS A 13 21.91 -19.78 -25.95
CA LYS A 13 22.29 -19.50 -27.35
C LYS A 13 21.12 -18.97 -28.19
N ILE A 14 20.39 -17.98 -27.66
CA ILE A 14 19.26 -17.36 -28.34
C ILE A 14 19.76 -16.17 -29.16
N GLU A 15 19.60 -16.24 -30.48
CA GLU A 15 20.05 -15.21 -31.42
C GLU A 15 18.97 -14.18 -31.78
N ASP A 16 17.72 -14.40 -31.35
CA ASP A 16 16.59 -13.53 -31.66
C ASP A 16 16.79 -12.10 -31.13
N THR A 17 16.73 -11.13 -32.03
CA THR A 17 16.86 -9.70 -31.73
C THR A 17 15.59 -9.12 -31.12
N SER A 18 14.42 -9.75 -31.35
CA SER A 18 13.10 -9.35 -30.85
C SER A 18 12.71 -9.94 -29.49
N PHE A 19 13.63 -10.72 -28.88
CA PHE A 19 13.44 -11.38 -27.60
C PHE A 19 13.02 -10.41 -26.47
N ASP A 20 11.85 -10.66 -25.90
CA ASP A 20 11.34 -10.00 -24.70
C ASP A 20 11.30 -10.99 -23.55
N LEU A 21 12.15 -10.77 -22.54
CA LEU A 21 12.30 -11.72 -21.44
C LEU A 21 10.98 -12.06 -20.74
N LYS A 22 10.11 -11.07 -20.47
CA LYS A 22 8.88 -11.37 -19.75
C LYS A 22 7.89 -12.16 -20.60
N LYS A 23 7.78 -11.78 -21.87
CA LYS A 23 6.93 -12.47 -22.83
C LYS A 23 7.37 -13.92 -23.00
N GLU A 24 8.67 -14.16 -23.16
CA GLU A 24 9.22 -15.51 -23.34
C GLU A 24 9.06 -16.38 -22.08
N LEU A 25 9.04 -15.77 -20.89
CA LEU A 25 8.74 -16.49 -19.63
C LEU A 25 7.25 -16.81 -19.47
N SER A 26 6.34 -16.04 -20.09
CA SER A 26 4.88 -16.20 -19.92
C SER A 26 4.30 -17.50 -20.51
N GLU A 27 5.08 -18.22 -21.33
CA GLU A 27 4.69 -19.52 -21.90
C GLU A 27 5.25 -20.70 -21.07
N GLY A 28 6.15 -20.43 -20.12
CA GLY A 28 6.82 -21.43 -19.29
C GLY A 28 7.97 -22.19 -20.00
N ILE A 29 8.07 -22.14 -21.33
CA ILE A 29 9.11 -22.83 -22.11
C ILE A 29 10.50 -22.30 -21.75
N LEU A 30 10.68 -20.97 -21.71
CA LEU A 30 11.96 -20.38 -21.33
C LEU A 30 12.35 -20.76 -19.90
N PHE A 31 11.38 -20.79 -18.98
CA PHE A 31 11.60 -21.25 -17.59
C PHE A 31 12.12 -22.68 -17.55
N ALA A 32 11.51 -23.59 -18.30
CA ALA A 32 11.95 -24.98 -18.36
C ALA A 32 13.36 -25.13 -18.95
N LYS A 33 13.67 -24.36 -20.00
CA LYS A 33 15.03 -24.33 -20.57
C LYS A 33 16.07 -23.84 -19.57
N LEU A 34 15.75 -22.82 -18.77
CA LEU A 34 16.64 -22.33 -17.70
C LEU A 34 16.85 -23.38 -16.61
N ILE A 35 15.80 -24.08 -16.19
CA ILE A 35 15.89 -25.16 -15.20
C ILE A 35 16.75 -26.30 -15.73
N ASN A 36 16.54 -26.71 -16.99
CA ASN A 36 17.32 -27.76 -17.63
C ASN A 36 18.78 -27.35 -17.87
N TYR A 37 19.06 -26.06 -18.05
CA TYR A 37 20.43 -25.56 -18.14
C TYR A 37 21.18 -25.73 -16.81
N LEU A 38 20.52 -25.43 -15.68
CA LEU A 38 21.12 -25.59 -14.35
C LEU A 38 21.29 -27.05 -13.95
N GLN A 39 20.34 -27.91 -14.34
CA GLN A 39 20.44 -29.34 -14.16
C GLN A 39 19.73 -30.06 -15.29
N ASN A 40 20.52 -30.80 -16.07
CA ASN A 40 20.06 -31.48 -17.27
C ASN A 40 18.84 -32.37 -17.03
N ASP A 41 17.90 -32.33 -17.97
CA ASP A 41 16.73 -33.20 -18.08
C ASP A 41 15.76 -33.20 -16.87
N LEU A 42 15.76 -32.15 -16.05
CA LEU A 42 14.77 -31.99 -14.97
C LEU A 42 13.33 -31.85 -15.48
N ILE A 43 13.15 -31.20 -16.62
CA ILE A 43 11.85 -30.92 -17.22
C ILE A 43 11.83 -31.44 -18.66
N ASN A 44 10.93 -32.38 -18.93
CA ASN A 44 10.66 -32.78 -20.30
C ASN A 44 9.73 -31.77 -20.99
N LEU A 45 10.28 -30.97 -21.91
CA LEU A 45 9.54 -29.98 -22.69
C LEU A 45 8.42 -30.60 -23.55
N THR A 46 8.52 -31.86 -23.96
CA THR A 46 7.44 -32.51 -24.74
C THR A 46 6.21 -32.82 -23.91
N SER A 47 6.30 -32.72 -22.58
CA SER A 47 5.17 -32.89 -21.67
C SER A 47 4.40 -31.60 -21.39
N PHE A 48 4.75 -30.50 -22.06
CA PHE A 48 4.07 -29.23 -21.91
C PHE A 48 2.77 -29.25 -22.70
N THR A 49 1.73 -28.65 -22.12
CA THR A 49 0.42 -28.53 -22.75
C THR A 49 0.22 -27.08 -23.22
N ASP A 50 -0.91 -26.79 -23.87
CA ASP A 50 -1.29 -25.42 -24.22
C ASP A 50 -1.66 -24.57 -22.99
N ASN A 51 -1.70 -25.16 -21.79
CA ASN A 51 -1.96 -24.46 -20.54
C ASN A 51 -0.67 -23.85 -19.97
N HIS A 52 -0.37 -22.62 -20.40
CA HIS A 52 0.84 -21.89 -19.98
C HIS A 52 0.94 -21.70 -18.46
N LEU A 53 -0.19 -21.42 -17.80
CA LEU A 53 -0.24 -21.22 -16.35
C LEU A 53 0.25 -22.47 -15.60
N GLU A 54 -0.25 -23.64 -16.00
CA GLU A 54 0.14 -24.92 -15.42
C GLU A 54 1.61 -25.25 -15.71
N ASN A 55 2.07 -25.00 -16.95
CA ASN A 55 3.47 -25.18 -17.33
C ASN A 55 4.41 -24.32 -16.45
N ILE A 56 4.08 -23.04 -16.24
CA ILE A 56 4.86 -22.15 -15.39
C ILE A 56 4.83 -22.61 -13.92
N GLN A 57 3.66 -22.97 -13.41
CA GLN A 57 3.53 -23.45 -12.03
C GLN A 57 4.40 -24.70 -11.81
N ARG A 58 4.37 -25.63 -12.76
CA ARG A 58 5.23 -26.82 -12.75
C ARG A 58 6.72 -26.46 -12.75
N CYS A 59 7.15 -25.49 -13.55
CA CYS A 59 8.53 -24.99 -13.54
C CYS A 59 8.93 -24.43 -12.16
N ILE A 60 8.09 -23.58 -11.58
CA ILE A 60 8.34 -22.98 -10.25
C ILE A 60 8.44 -24.08 -9.18
N ASP A 61 7.55 -25.08 -9.23
CA ASP A 61 7.56 -26.18 -8.27
C ASP A 61 8.81 -27.06 -8.40
N ILE A 62 9.23 -27.37 -9.62
CA ILE A 62 10.45 -28.16 -9.87
C ILE A 62 11.70 -27.37 -9.47
N ALA A 63 11.78 -26.07 -9.80
CA ALA A 63 12.89 -25.21 -9.39
C ALA A 63 13.03 -25.18 -7.86
N TYR A 64 11.92 -25.11 -7.13
CA TYR A 64 11.92 -25.20 -5.67
C TYR A 64 12.37 -26.56 -5.16
N GLN A 65 11.74 -27.65 -5.63
CA GLN A 65 11.98 -29.00 -5.11
C GLN A 65 13.34 -29.59 -5.49
N ARG A 66 13.88 -29.23 -6.66
CA ARG A 66 15.06 -29.87 -7.24
C ARG A 66 16.28 -28.96 -7.22
N LEU A 67 16.08 -27.64 -7.31
CA LEU A 67 17.17 -26.67 -7.38
C LEU A 67 17.29 -25.80 -6.13
N ASN A 68 16.37 -25.94 -5.16
CA ASN A 68 16.25 -25.08 -3.97
C ASN A 68 16.01 -23.59 -4.31
N ILE A 69 15.39 -23.30 -5.45
CA ILE A 69 15.08 -21.92 -5.85
C ILE A 69 13.74 -21.51 -5.20
N PRO A 70 13.70 -20.46 -4.34
CA PRO A 70 12.52 -20.09 -3.57
C PRO A 70 11.38 -19.57 -4.46
N LYS A 71 10.13 -19.92 -4.17
CA LYS A 71 8.95 -19.48 -4.93
C LYS A 71 8.59 -18.01 -4.68
N LEU A 72 9.38 -17.09 -5.23
CA LEU A 72 9.22 -15.65 -5.01
C LEU A 72 8.22 -14.99 -5.97
N ILE A 73 7.84 -15.69 -7.04
CA ILE A 73 6.87 -15.21 -8.03
C ILE A 73 5.71 -16.20 -8.15
N LYS A 74 4.54 -15.69 -8.57
CA LYS A 74 3.34 -16.50 -8.83
C LYS A 74 3.17 -16.74 -10.32
N ALA A 75 2.83 -17.98 -10.70
CA ALA A 75 2.63 -18.36 -12.09
C ALA A 75 1.59 -17.48 -12.81
N GLU A 76 0.49 -17.12 -12.13
CA GLU A 76 -0.56 -16.25 -12.66
C GLU A 76 -0.06 -14.87 -13.11
N PHE A 77 0.92 -14.29 -12.41
CA PHE A 77 1.47 -12.99 -12.75
C PHE A 77 2.53 -13.07 -13.85
N VAL A 78 3.19 -14.21 -13.98
CA VAL A 78 4.11 -14.49 -15.09
C VAL A 78 3.33 -14.69 -16.38
N GLU A 79 2.30 -15.54 -16.36
CA GLU A 79 1.45 -15.85 -17.52
C GLU A 79 0.77 -14.60 -18.08
N LYS A 80 0.26 -13.72 -17.20
CA LYS A 80 -0.34 -12.44 -17.60
C LYS A 80 0.66 -11.34 -17.94
N ASN A 81 1.97 -11.61 -17.80
CA ASN A 81 3.02 -10.61 -17.96
C ASN A 81 2.80 -9.36 -17.08
N THR A 82 2.34 -9.56 -15.84
CA THR A 82 2.06 -8.50 -14.86
C THR A 82 3.00 -8.52 -13.66
N VAL A 83 3.98 -9.42 -13.66
CA VAL A 83 4.99 -9.48 -12.59
C VAL A 83 5.85 -8.21 -12.61
N ASP A 84 6.11 -7.65 -11.43
CA ASP A 84 6.99 -6.49 -11.25
C ASP A 84 8.42 -6.80 -11.69
N ASP A 85 9.08 -5.84 -12.36
CA ASP A 85 10.44 -6.01 -12.91
C ASP A 85 11.46 -6.33 -11.81
N TYR A 86 11.39 -5.62 -10.67
CA TYR A 86 12.32 -5.85 -9.57
C TYR A 86 12.10 -7.24 -8.96
N CYS A 87 10.86 -7.66 -8.79
CA CYS A 87 10.54 -9.01 -8.31
C CYS A 87 11.05 -10.09 -9.27
N LEU A 88 10.86 -9.90 -10.58
CA LEU A 88 11.33 -10.86 -11.59
C LEU A 88 12.85 -10.98 -11.59
N TYR A 89 13.54 -9.84 -11.67
CA TYR A 89 15.00 -9.83 -11.71
C TYR A 89 15.60 -10.37 -10.42
N PHE A 90 15.02 -10.04 -9.28
CA PHE A 90 15.44 -10.63 -8.01
C PHE A 90 15.27 -12.15 -8.02
N TYR A 91 14.14 -12.67 -8.52
CA TYR A 91 13.92 -14.11 -8.66
C TYR A 91 14.91 -14.78 -9.62
N LEU A 92 15.20 -14.16 -10.79
CA LEU A 92 16.17 -14.68 -11.75
C LEU A 92 17.61 -14.66 -11.19
N THR A 93 17.89 -13.82 -10.19
CA THR A 93 19.21 -13.81 -9.53
C THR A 93 19.52 -15.17 -8.90
N PHE A 94 18.52 -15.89 -8.39
CA PHE A 94 18.70 -17.25 -7.84
C PHE A 94 19.13 -18.28 -8.89
N PHE A 95 18.74 -18.09 -10.16
CA PHE A 95 19.17 -18.97 -11.25
C PHE A 95 20.65 -18.76 -11.58
N ILE A 96 21.11 -17.50 -11.57
CA ILE A 96 22.53 -17.17 -11.76
C ILE A 96 23.35 -17.66 -10.56
N MET A 97 22.86 -17.36 -9.36
CA MET A 97 23.58 -17.69 -8.14
C MET A 97 23.60 -19.20 -7.87
N LYS A 98 22.73 -20.02 -8.49
CA LYS A 98 22.81 -21.48 -8.35
C LYS A 98 24.15 -22.05 -8.85
N GLU A 99 24.78 -21.42 -9.84
CA GLU A 99 26.13 -21.79 -10.28
C GLU A 99 27.20 -21.52 -9.20
N ASN A 100 26.91 -20.62 -8.27
CA ASN A 100 27.75 -20.27 -7.13
C ASN A 100 27.19 -20.94 -5.87
N VAL A 101 27.66 -22.15 -5.56
CA VAL A 101 27.28 -22.96 -4.38
C VAL A 101 26.92 -22.08 -3.17
N PHE A 102 25.64 -22.00 -2.83
CA PHE A 102 25.21 -21.51 -1.54
C PHE A 102 25.45 -22.62 -0.53
N ASP A 103 26.06 -22.30 0.61
CA ASP A 103 25.75 -23.06 1.82
C ASP A 103 24.27 -22.76 2.12
N ASP A 104 23.42 -23.72 1.74
CA ASP A 104 21.96 -23.64 1.52
C ASP A 104 21.13 -23.00 2.65
N ASN A 105 21.71 -22.75 3.82
CA ASN A 105 20.99 -22.26 5.00
C ASN A 105 21.03 -20.73 5.18
N GLU A 106 22.14 -20.04 4.94
CA GLU A 106 22.28 -18.63 5.38
C GLU A 106 21.40 -17.67 4.55
N VAL A 107 21.37 -17.85 3.23
CA VAL A 107 20.61 -16.96 2.35
C VAL A 107 19.11 -17.24 2.45
N MET A 108 18.72 -18.50 2.60
CA MET A 108 17.34 -18.88 2.84
C MET A 108 16.86 -18.40 4.21
N GLU A 109 17.71 -18.46 5.22
CA GLU A 109 17.45 -17.90 6.55
C GLU A 109 17.33 -16.38 6.48
N THR A 110 18.17 -15.69 5.71
CA THR A 110 18.08 -14.24 5.49
C THR A 110 16.80 -13.83 4.78
N ILE A 111 16.37 -14.59 3.76
CA ILE A 111 15.11 -14.33 3.04
C ILE A 111 13.92 -14.61 3.96
N ALA A 112 13.92 -15.74 4.66
CA ALA A 112 12.88 -16.07 5.63
C ALA A 112 12.80 -15.02 6.73
N GLN A 113 13.95 -14.54 7.21
CA GLN A 113 14.05 -13.45 8.18
C GLN A 113 13.46 -12.15 7.63
N GLY A 114 13.83 -11.75 6.41
CA GLY A 114 13.26 -10.56 5.76
C GLY A 114 11.75 -10.65 5.52
N ILE A 115 11.22 -11.85 5.23
CA ILE A 115 9.77 -12.09 5.12
C ILE A 115 9.11 -11.97 6.49
N ARG A 116 9.67 -12.59 7.54
CA ARG A 116 9.18 -12.50 8.93
C ARG A 116 9.15 -11.05 9.40
N GLU A 117 10.24 -10.31 9.21
CA GLU A 117 10.35 -8.90 9.57
C GLU A 117 9.30 -8.05 8.84
N ARG A 118 9.12 -8.25 7.53
CA ARG A 118 8.09 -7.53 6.76
C ARG A 118 6.68 -7.87 7.26
N ASN A 119 6.41 -9.13 7.56
CA ASN A 119 5.11 -9.56 8.08
C ASN A 119 4.84 -8.96 9.48
N ALA A 120 5.83 -8.97 10.36
CA ALA A 120 5.76 -8.31 11.67
C ALA A 120 5.52 -6.80 11.54
N GLN A 121 6.21 -6.12 10.62
CA GLN A 121 5.98 -4.70 10.33
C GLN A 121 4.57 -4.43 9.83
N LEU A 122 4.03 -5.26 8.94
CA LEU A 122 2.66 -5.11 8.43
C LEU A 122 1.61 -5.30 9.53
N LYS A 123 1.76 -6.34 10.36
CA LYS A 123 0.92 -6.57 11.54
C LYS A 123 0.96 -5.38 12.50
N MET A 124 2.16 -4.89 12.82
CA MET A 124 2.36 -3.74 13.71
C MET A 124 1.74 -2.47 13.14
N THR A 125 1.91 -2.21 11.85
CA THR A 125 1.34 -1.05 11.15
C THR A 125 -0.19 -1.08 11.20
N LEU A 126 -0.78 -2.25 10.91
CA LEU A 126 -2.24 -2.44 10.98
C LEU A 126 -2.75 -2.28 12.42
N LYS A 127 -2.08 -2.91 13.39
CA LYS A 127 -2.44 -2.79 14.82
C LYS A 127 -2.44 -1.33 15.26
N ASN A 128 -1.40 -0.58 14.93
CA ASN A 128 -1.29 0.84 15.25
C ASN A 128 -2.39 1.67 14.56
N ARG A 129 -2.72 1.38 13.30
CA ARG A 129 -3.79 2.07 12.57
C ARG A 129 -5.14 1.90 13.26
N ILE A 130 -5.50 0.66 13.61
CA ILE A 130 -6.76 0.33 14.28
C ILE A 130 -6.80 0.99 15.67
N GLY A 131 -5.75 0.83 16.48
CA GLY A 131 -5.66 1.42 17.81
C GLY A 131 -5.75 2.95 17.80
N ASN A 132 -5.12 3.61 16.84
CA ASN A 132 -5.25 5.06 16.65
C ASN A 132 -6.66 5.48 16.24
N SER A 133 -7.37 4.67 15.45
CA SER A 133 -8.77 4.93 15.11
C SER A 133 -9.68 4.82 16.33
N LEU A 134 -9.51 3.76 17.15
CA LEU A 134 -10.23 3.59 18.42
C LEU A 134 -10.01 4.76 19.37
N ARG A 135 -8.74 5.16 19.59
CA ARG A 135 -8.41 6.32 20.45
C ARG A 135 -9.06 7.61 19.96
N ARG A 136 -9.01 7.90 18.65
CA ARG A 136 -9.68 9.08 18.09
C ARG A 136 -11.18 9.05 18.29
N MET A 137 -11.83 7.91 18.06
CA MET A 137 -13.27 7.76 18.29
C MET A 137 -13.62 7.99 19.77
N LEU A 138 -12.80 7.45 20.67
CA LEU A 138 -12.98 7.64 22.11
C LEU A 138 -12.79 9.12 22.50
N ASP A 139 -11.78 9.79 21.98
CA ASP A 139 -11.54 11.23 22.22
C ASP A 139 -12.73 12.06 21.72
N CYS A 140 -13.25 11.76 20.52
CA CYS A 140 -14.45 12.39 19.98
C CYS A 140 -15.64 12.21 20.94
N SER A 141 -15.91 10.97 21.36
CA SER A 141 -16.98 10.65 22.31
C SER A 141 -16.83 11.38 23.65
N LYS A 142 -15.63 11.40 24.24
CA LYS A 142 -15.33 12.12 25.49
C LYS A 142 -15.48 13.63 25.35
N SER A 143 -15.07 14.19 24.21
CA SER A 143 -15.19 15.63 23.96
C SER A 143 -16.63 16.13 23.96
N VAL A 144 -17.61 15.26 23.63
CA VAL A 144 -19.03 15.61 23.70
C VAL A 144 -19.45 15.96 25.12
N ARG A 145 -18.95 15.22 26.13
CA ARG A 145 -19.23 15.49 27.55
C ARG A 145 -18.60 16.80 28.05
N ILE A 146 -17.57 17.30 27.38
CA ILE A 146 -17.00 18.63 27.67
C ILE A 146 -17.93 19.74 27.16
N VAL A 147 -18.48 19.55 25.97
CA VAL A 147 -19.38 20.53 25.34
C VAL A 147 -20.77 20.50 25.98
N TRP A 148 -21.27 19.30 26.33
CA TRP A 148 -22.55 19.07 27.00
C TRP A 148 -22.34 18.26 28.28
N PRO A 149 -22.07 18.91 29.41
CA PRO A 149 -21.79 18.24 30.67
C PRO A 149 -22.97 17.44 31.24
N ASN A 150 -24.20 17.91 31.00
CA ASN A 150 -25.43 17.23 31.41
C ASN A 150 -26.13 16.65 30.18
N LEU A 151 -25.89 15.37 29.89
CA LEU A 151 -26.50 14.68 28.75
C LEU A 151 -28.00 14.38 28.95
N ASP A 152 -28.52 14.49 30.18
CA ASP A 152 -29.94 14.25 30.48
C ASP A 152 -30.82 15.47 30.13
N ASP A 153 -30.21 16.60 29.75
CA ASP A 153 -30.93 17.80 29.37
C ASP A 153 -31.74 17.56 28.08
N PRO A 154 -33.05 17.88 28.07
CA PRO A 154 -33.92 17.74 26.89
C PRO A 154 -33.46 18.55 25.67
N SER A 155 -32.65 19.60 25.87
CA SER A 155 -32.11 20.46 24.81
C SER A 155 -30.87 19.91 24.12
N VAL A 156 -30.27 18.84 24.67
CA VAL A 156 -29.09 18.20 24.08
C VAL A 156 -29.49 17.37 22.86
N PRO A 157 -28.84 17.54 21.70
CA PRO A 157 -29.09 16.72 20.52
C PRO A 157 -28.95 15.23 20.79
N GLU A 158 -29.82 14.42 20.19
CA GLU A 158 -29.81 12.97 20.35
C GLU A 158 -28.47 12.35 19.91
N GLU A 159 -27.84 12.91 18.87
CA GLU A 159 -26.53 12.48 18.38
C GLU A 159 -25.42 12.74 19.42
N ALA A 160 -25.54 13.80 20.23
CA ALA A 160 -24.61 14.08 21.31
C ALA A 160 -24.82 13.12 22.49
N LYS A 161 -26.08 12.78 22.83
CA LYS A 161 -26.37 11.77 23.84
C LYS A 161 -25.81 10.41 23.44
N ASN A 162 -26.06 9.98 22.20
CA ASN A 162 -25.56 8.73 21.66
C ASN A 162 -24.03 8.68 21.66
N LEU A 163 -23.36 9.71 21.13
CA LEU A 163 -21.90 9.79 21.17
C LEU A 163 -21.34 9.75 22.59
N GLY A 164 -21.97 10.45 23.54
CA GLY A 164 -21.54 10.49 24.94
C GLY A 164 -21.72 9.15 25.67
N MET A 165 -22.73 8.35 25.30
CA MET A 165 -22.96 7.01 25.84
C MET A 165 -22.00 5.97 25.28
N MET A 166 -21.51 6.16 24.04
CA MET A 166 -20.56 5.25 23.39
C MET A 166 -19.15 5.24 24.01
N SER A 167 -18.83 6.16 24.93
CA SER A 167 -17.48 6.23 25.54
C SER A 167 -17.09 4.91 26.21
N ASN A 168 -18.02 4.28 26.93
CA ASN A 168 -17.76 3.04 27.66
C ASN A 168 -17.53 1.86 26.69
N GLU A 169 -18.34 1.76 25.64
CA GLU A 169 -18.17 0.74 24.59
C GLU A 169 -16.82 0.88 23.89
N LEU A 170 -16.41 2.11 23.57
CA LEU A 170 -15.12 2.39 22.92
C LEU A 170 -13.92 2.13 23.84
N GLU A 171 -14.04 2.39 25.15
CA GLU A 171 -13.03 2.02 26.14
C GLU A 171 -12.86 0.51 26.25
N GLU A 172 -13.97 -0.22 26.30
CA GLU A 172 -13.95 -1.68 26.35
C GLU A 172 -13.33 -2.26 25.07
N MET A 173 -13.76 -1.80 23.89
CA MET A 173 -13.19 -2.21 22.61
C MET A 173 -11.68 -1.90 22.53
N LEU A 174 -11.24 -0.73 23.00
CA LEU A 174 -9.81 -0.39 23.03
C LEU A 174 -9.04 -1.31 23.98
N SER A 175 -9.58 -1.59 25.17
CA SER A 175 -8.95 -2.48 26.15
C SER A 175 -8.80 -3.91 25.60
N GLN A 176 -9.84 -4.44 24.97
CA GLN A 176 -9.79 -5.76 24.32
C GLN A 176 -8.79 -5.78 23.17
N PHE A 177 -8.76 -4.72 22.34
CA PHE A 177 -7.86 -4.63 21.21
C PHE A 177 -6.39 -4.52 21.62
N GLU A 178 -6.07 -3.81 22.71
CA GLU A 178 -4.69 -3.69 23.20
C GLU A 178 -4.10 -5.04 23.63
N GLN A 179 -4.94 -5.96 24.09
CA GLN A 179 -4.57 -7.34 24.48
C GLN A 179 -4.23 -8.24 23.28
N VAL A 180 -4.55 -7.86 22.04
CA VAL A 180 -4.22 -8.65 20.84
C VAL A 180 -2.71 -8.79 20.71
N SER A 181 -2.19 -10.00 20.91
CA SER A 181 -0.75 -10.27 20.75
C SER A 181 -0.36 -10.32 19.28
N LEU A 182 0.84 -9.84 18.96
CA LEU A 182 1.42 -9.98 17.62
C LEU A 182 2.32 -11.21 17.47
N THR A 183 2.60 -11.93 18.57
CA THR A 183 3.54 -13.04 18.60
C THR A 183 2.80 -14.38 18.51
N GLU A 184 2.86 -15.00 17.34
CA GLU A 184 2.64 -16.44 17.15
C GLU A 184 3.91 -17.04 16.54
N ASP A 185 4.15 -18.33 16.73
CA ASP A 185 5.31 -19.07 16.21
C ASP A 185 5.52 -18.76 14.71
N GLU A 186 6.47 -17.88 14.42
CA GLU A 186 6.80 -17.38 13.06
C GLU A 186 7.50 -18.43 12.19
N SER A 187 7.58 -19.67 12.67
CA SER A 187 8.45 -20.69 12.10
C SER A 187 8.06 -21.12 10.70
N ASN A 188 6.82 -20.89 10.22
CA ASN A 188 6.37 -21.46 8.94
C ASN A 188 5.38 -20.63 8.10
N ILE A 189 4.94 -19.43 8.52
CA ILE A 189 3.87 -18.71 7.80
C ILE A 189 4.45 -17.69 6.81
N ILE A 190 4.62 -18.11 5.54
CA ILE A 190 4.99 -17.22 4.43
C ILE A 190 3.76 -16.49 3.86
N ASP A 191 2.57 -17.10 3.95
CA ASP A 191 1.33 -16.55 3.41
C ASP A 191 0.56 -15.74 4.46
N LEU A 192 0.68 -14.41 4.38
CA LEU A 192 0.04 -13.44 5.27
C LEU A 192 -1.50 -13.53 5.26
N ASN A 193 -2.11 -14.10 4.22
CA ASN A 193 -3.57 -14.26 4.18
C ASN A 193 -4.07 -15.46 4.98
N LYS A 194 -3.17 -16.38 5.36
CA LYS A 194 -3.46 -17.53 6.21
C LYS A 194 -2.97 -17.34 7.64
N ASP A 195 -2.32 -16.20 7.89
CA ASP A 195 -1.79 -15.83 9.20
C ASP A 195 -2.95 -15.51 10.17
N PRO A 196 -3.12 -16.27 11.27
CA PRO A 196 -4.24 -16.09 12.19
C PRO A 196 -4.28 -14.69 12.80
N VAL A 197 -3.13 -14.13 13.18
CA VAL A 197 -3.02 -12.77 13.72
C VAL A 197 -3.43 -11.74 12.67
N MET A 198 -3.02 -11.91 11.41
CA MET A 198 -3.44 -10.99 10.35
C MET A 198 -4.94 -11.08 10.07
N ILE A 199 -5.51 -12.30 10.08
CA ILE A 199 -6.94 -12.50 9.91
C ILE A 199 -7.71 -11.81 11.04
N ASP A 200 -7.31 -11.99 12.29
CA ASP A 200 -7.94 -11.35 13.45
C ASP A 200 -7.83 -9.81 13.36
N LEU A 201 -6.66 -9.28 13.02
CA LEU A 201 -6.48 -7.83 12.81
C LEU A 201 -7.37 -7.27 11.69
N LYS A 202 -7.62 -8.03 10.61
CA LYS A 202 -8.56 -7.61 9.55
C LYS A 202 -10.00 -7.58 10.05
N HIS A 203 -10.43 -8.55 10.85
CA HIS A 203 -11.76 -8.53 11.47
C HIS A 203 -11.93 -7.33 12.41
N TRP A 204 -10.90 -7.03 13.22
CA TRP A 204 -10.86 -5.82 14.04
C TRP A 204 -10.98 -4.55 13.20
N GLU A 205 -10.22 -4.46 12.10
CA GLU A 205 -10.29 -3.32 11.19
C GLU A 205 -11.70 -3.12 10.63
N GLU A 206 -12.38 -4.17 10.20
CA GLU A 206 -13.75 -4.08 9.69
C GLU A 206 -14.73 -3.58 10.75
N SER A 207 -14.66 -4.15 11.96
CA SER A 207 -15.50 -3.75 13.10
C SER A 207 -15.29 -2.28 13.48
N VAL A 208 -14.03 -1.86 13.63
CA VAL A 208 -13.65 -0.49 13.97
C VAL A 208 -14.03 0.49 12.86
N ASN A 209 -13.87 0.12 11.58
CA ASN A 209 -14.26 0.96 10.47
C ASN A 209 -15.77 1.17 10.40
N LYS A 210 -16.57 0.16 10.74
CA LYS A 210 -18.03 0.29 10.82
C LYS A 210 -18.42 1.32 11.89
N LYS A 211 -17.90 1.17 13.11
CA LYS A 211 -18.14 2.13 14.21
C LYS A 211 -17.65 3.54 13.89
N ASN A 212 -16.49 3.67 13.23
CA ASN A 212 -15.95 4.97 12.84
C ASN A 212 -16.83 5.69 11.82
N LYS A 213 -17.49 4.95 10.91
CA LYS A 213 -18.46 5.54 9.98
C LYS A 213 -19.69 6.06 10.72
N GLU A 214 -20.22 5.29 11.68
CA GLU A 214 -21.36 5.70 12.51
C GLU A 214 -21.04 7.00 13.28
N ILE A 215 -19.89 7.06 13.97
CA ILE A 215 -19.45 8.25 14.71
C ILE A 215 -19.28 9.46 13.80
N LYS A 216 -18.66 9.30 12.63
CA LYS A 216 -18.49 10.40 11.66
C LYS A 216 -19.80 10.96 11.13
N MET A 217 -20.83 10.12 10.99
CA MET A 217 -22.17 10.57 10.59
C MET A 217 -22.80 11.44 11.70
N MET A 218 -22.78 10.96 12.94
CA MET A 218 -23.27 11.71 14.11
C MET A 218 -22.54 13.05 14.30
N GLU A 219 -21.21 13.06 14.17
CA GLU A 219 -20.44 14.32 14.26
C GLU A 219 -20.82 15.32 13.17
N LYS A 220 -21.11 14.84 11.96
CA LYS A 220 -21.49 15.69 10.83
C LYS A 220 -22.87 16.31 11.07
N GLU A 221 -23.80 15.53 11.58
CA GLU A 221 -25.15 15.99 11.95
C GLU A 221 -25.08 17.05 13.06
N LEU A 222 -24.29 16.81 14.11
CA LEU A 222 -24.06 17.80 15.17
C LEU A 222 -23.46 19.11 14.66
N LYS A 223 -22.52 19.05 13.71
CA LYS A 223 -21.94 20.25 13.09
C LYS A 223 -22.97 21.04 12.27
N ILE A 224 -23.90 20.34 11.60
CA ILE A 224 -24.98 20.97 10.83
C ILE A 224 -25.99 21.63 11.78
N GLN A 225 -26.42 20.91 12.82
CA GLN A 225 -27.36 21.44 13.81
C GLN A 225 -26.82 22.69 14.50
N LYS A 226 -25.55 22.69 14.94
CA LYS A 226 -24.90 23.88 15.53
C LYS A 226 -24.92 25.10 14.60
N ARG A 227 -24.74 24.90 13.29
CA ARG A 227 -24.82 25.98 12.30
C ARG A 227 -26.23 26.52 12.12
N ASN A 228 -27.25 25.70 12.33
CA ASN A 228 -28.65 26.08 12.15
C ASN A 228 -29.25 26.73 13.41
N THR A 229 -28.72 26.46 14.61
CA THR A 229 -29.17 27.05 15.89
C THR A 229 -28.52 28.39 16.25
N LEU A 230 -27.43 28.78 15.59
CA LEU A 230 -26.92 30.15 15.69
C LEU A 230 -27.83 31.06 14.86
N PRO A 231 -28.47 32.11 15.43
CA PRO A 231 -29.13 33.11 14.62
C PRO A 231 -28.09 33.65 13.64
N ASN A 232 -28.52 33.92 12.42
CA ASN A 232 -27.75 34.64 11.42
C ASN A 232 -27.31 35.98 12.04
N SER A 233 -26.16 36.02 12.73
CA SER A 233 -25.39 37.25 12.86
C SER A 233 -24.77 37.47 11.49
N GLN A 234 -25.62 37.85 10.54
CA GLN A 234 -25.21 38.69 9.45
C GLN A 234 -24.64 39.95 10.10
N THR A 235 -23.35 39.93 10.43
CA THR A 235 -22.57 41.13 10.13
C THR A 235 -22.72 41.31 8.62
N PRO A 236 -23.34 42.40 8.15
CA PRO A 236 -23.42 42.64 6.73
C PRO A 236 -21.98 42.74 6.22
N ARG A 237 -21.53 41.75 5.45
CA ARG A 237 -20.36 41.91 4.58
C ARG A 237 -20.81 42.70 3.36
N LEU A 238 -21.18 43.95 3.58
CA LEU A 238 -21.30 44.95 2.54
C LEU A 238 -20.30 46.07 2.91
N ASP A 239 -19.50 46.45 1.91
CA ASP A 239 -18.76 47.72 1.83
C ASP A 239 -17.26 47.82 2.19
N GLU A 240 -16.49 46.74 2.29
CA GLU A 240 -15.01 46.88 2.28
C GLU A 240 -14.36 46.58 0.92
N LYS A 241 -14.90 45.61 0.16
CA LYS A 241 -14.39 45.29 -1.19
C LYS A 241 -14.86 46.26 -2.28
N GLU A 242 -15.98 46.95 -2.09
CA GLU A 242 -16.44 47.99 -3.02
C GLU A 242 -15.77 49.34 -2.75
N ARG A 243 -15.56 49.74 -1.48
CA ARG A 243 -14.77 50.93 -1.12
C ARG A 243 -13.31 50.85 -1.61
N MET A 244 -12.70 49.65 -1.63
CA MET A 244 -11.35 49.47 -2.19
C MET A 244 -11.30 49.44 -3.73
N LYS A 245 -12.42 49.19 -4.41
CA LYS A 245 -12.48 49.25 -5.89
C LYS A 245 -12.77 50.64 -6.42
N GLU A 246 -13.47 51.48 -5.65
CA GLU A 246 -13.74 52.86 -6.05
C GLU A 246 -12.52 53.77 -5.89
N ASN A 247 -11.67 53.55 -4.87
CA ASN A 247 -10.41 54.28 -4.69
C ASN A 247 -9.29 53.91 -5.68
N ARG A 248 -9.46 52.87 -6.51
CA ARG A 248 -8.50 52.51 -7.57
C ARG A 248 -8.86 53.12 -8.94
N ARG A 249 -10.01 53.77 -9.08
CA ARG A 249 -10.45 54.37 -10.36
C ARG A 249 -10.11 55.86 -10.52
N THR A 250 -9.51 56.50 -9.51
CA THR A 250 -9.20 57.94 -9.52
C THR A 250 -7.73 58.30 -9.70
N ILE A 251 -6.84 57.35 -9.98
CA ILE A 251 -5.45 57.67 -10.34
C ILE A 251 -5.23 57.41 -11.83
N SER A 252 -5.34 58.48 -12.61
CA SER A 252 -5.00 58.54 -14.03
C SER A 252 -3.47 58.39 -14.22
N PRO A 253 -2.98 57.47 -15.08
CA PRO A 253 -1.58 57.42 -15.45
C PRO A 253 -1.31 58.44 -16.57
N ARG A 254 -0.63 59.54 -16.24
CA ARG A 254 -0.04 60.45 -17.23
C ARG A 254 1.45 60.13 -17.37
N MET A 255 1.88 59.98 -18.63
CA MET A 255 3.26 59.92 -19.14
C MET A 255 3.98 58.57 -18.90
N MET A 256 3.99 57.65 -19.86
CA MET A 256 4.86 57.61 -21.07
C MET A 256 6.36 57.83 -20.80
N GLY A 257 7.12 56.77 -21.06
CA GLY A 257 8.34 56.87 -21.87
C GLY A 257 9.65 56.67 -21.13
N LEU A 258 10.20 55.44 -21.21
CA LEU A 258 11.43 55.13 -21.97
C LEU A 258 12.01 53.80 -21.47
N GLY A 259 11.78 52.75 -22.26
CA GLY A 259 12.38 51.44 -22.05
C GLY A 259 12.63 50.79 -23.40
N THR A 260 13.82 51.02 -23.94
CA THR A 260 14.44 50.28 -25.06
C THR A 260 15.92 50.67 -25.02
N GLU A 261 16.94 49.85 -25.24
CA GLU A 261 17.13 48.44 -25.56
C GLU A 261 18.66 48.28 -25.38
N LEU A 262 19.15 47.20 -24.78
CA LEU A 262 20.59 46.89 -24.85
C LEU A 262 20.76 45.42 -25.24
N LYS A 263 20.84 45.21 -26.55
CA LYS A 263 21.42 44.02 -27.18
C LYS A 263 22.94 44.17 -27.22
N GLN A 264 23.62 43.04 -26.98
CA GLN A 264 25.05 42.82 -27.15
C GLN A 264 25.51 43.07 -28.60
N ASN A 265 26.68 43.69 -28.82
CA ASN A 265 27.86 43.05 -29.44
C ASN A 265 28.96 44.02 -29.91
N LYS A 266 30.21 43.55 -29.68
CA LYS A 266 31.45 43.66 -30.49
C LYS A 266 32.20 45.01 -30.68
N ALA A 267 33.40 45.00 -30.10
CA ALA A 267 34.73 45.26 -30.69
C ALA A 267 34.98 46.54 -31.54
N CYS A 268 35.87 47.38 -31.03
CA CYS A 268 37.20 47.68 -31.59
C CYS A 268 38.16 47.99 -30.45
#